data_AF-A0ABD0L0D4-F1
#
_entry.id   AF-A0ABD0L0D4-F1
#
_cell.length_a   1.000
_cell.length_b   1.000
_cell.length_c   1.000
_cell.angle_alpha   90.00
_cell.angle_beta   90.00
_cell.angle_gamma   90.00
#
_symmetry.space_group_name_H-M   'P 1'
#
loop_
_entity.id
_entity.type
_entity.pdbx_description
1 polymer ?
#
loop_
_entity_poly.entity_id
_entity_poly.type
_entity_poly.pdbx_seq_one_letter_code
_entity_poly.pdbx_strand_id
1 'polypeptide(L)'
;MEAKLETLETHSRRNNLKIFGLPESRAENYHRCAEEVVHFLNYYAHYKQWCTDDLERAHRIGKPGASTRGPRPMIVKFFRWTDKLGLLRKP
;
A
#
# COMPACT_ATOMS: atom_id res chain seq x y z
N MET A 1 7.67 -27.98 -8.09
CA MET A 1 8.24 -26.68 -8.53
C MET A 1 7.36 -25.51 -8.10
N GLU A 2 6.03 -25.69 -8.13
CA GLU A 2 5.02 -24.67 -7.78
C GLU A 2 5.06 -24.22 -6.31
N ALA A 3 5.15 -25.14 -5.33
CA ALA A 3 5.17 -24.78 -3.91
C ALA A 3 6.34 -23.87 -3.50
N LYS A 4 7.50 -24.02 -4.16
CA LYS A 4 8.66 -23.15 -3.95
C LYS A 4 8.43 -21.73 -4.50
N LEU A 5 7.76 -21.62 -5.65
CA LEU A 5 7.40 -20.34 -6.25
C LEU A 5 6.39 -19.60 -5.37
N GLU A 6 5.34 -20.29 -4.94
CA GLU A 6 4.31 -19.74 -4.05
C GLU A 6 4.90 -19.24 -2.71
N THR A 7 5.84 -20.00 -2.14
CA THR A 7 6.55 -19.60 -0.92
C THR A 7 7.34 -18.30 -1.13
N LEU A 8 8.06 -18.19 -2.24
CA LEU A 8 8.83 -17.00 -2.59
C LEU A 8 7.94 -15.78 -2.84
N GLU A 9 6.81 -15.97 -3.53
CA GLU A 9 5.84 -14.90 -3.75
C GLU A 9 5.22 -14.41 -2.44
N THR A 10 4.82 -15.34 -1.57
CA THR A 10 4.24 -15.04 -0.26
C THR A 10 5.24 -14.28 0.61
N HIS A 11 6.51 -14.73 0.61
CA HIS A 11 7.57 -14.05 1.34
C HIS A 11 7.80 -12.62 0.82
N SER A 12 7.83 -12.45 -0.51
CA SER A 12 8.02 -11.14 -1.17
C SER A 12 6.87 -10.17 -0.88
N ARG A 13 5.62 -10.68 -0.81
CA ARG A 13 4.41 -9.88 -0.56
C ARG A 13 4.07 -9.75 0.92
N ARG A 14 4.86 -10.32 1.83
CA ARG A 14 4.54 -10.39 3.26
C ARG A 14 4.34 -9.00 3.88
N ASN A 15 5.11 -8.01 3.45
CA ASN A 15 5.00 -6.62 3.92
C ASN A 15 4.14 -5.74 3.01
N ASN A 16 3.44 -6.32 2.04
CA ASN A 16 2.54 -5.58 1.18
C ASN A 16 1.14 -5.48 1.82
N LEU A 17 0.51 -4.33 1.64
CA LEU A 17 -0.91 -4.09 1.91
C LEU A 17 -1.56 -3.51 0.66
N LYS A 18 -2.81 -3.90 0.41
CA LYS A 18 -3.63 -3.38 -0.69
C LYS A 18 -4.72 -2.49 -0.10
N ILE A 19 -4.71 -1.22 -0.47
CA ILE A 19 -5.68 -0.21 -0.02
C ILE A 19 -6.62 0.12 -1.17
N PHE A 20 -7.92 0.20 -0.87
CA PHE A 20 -8.97 0.53 -1.83
C PHE A 20 -9.58 1.89 -1.51
N GLY A 21 -10.14 2.58 -2.51
CA GLY A 21 -10.91 3.80 -2.30
C GLY A 21 -10.11 5.09 -2.10
N LEU A 22 -8.77 5.05 -2.12
CA LEU A 22 -7.96 6.28 -2.15
C LEU A 22 -8.20 7.04 -3.47
N PRO A 23 -8.58 8.33 -3.47
CA PRO A 23 -8.83 9.10 -4.70
C PRO A 23 -7.64 9.07 -5.65
N GLU A 24 -7.87 9.04 -6.97
CA GLU A 24 -6.80 9.15 -7.97
C GLU A 24 -6.63 10.59 -8.44
N SER A 25 -5.38 11.03 -8.55
CA SER A 25 -5.03 12.28 -9.22
C SER A 25 -4.59 12.04 -10.67
N ARG A 26 -4.88 12.99 -11.57
CA ARG A 26 -4.41 12.94 -12.97
C ARG A 26 -2.87 12.99 -13.09
N ALA A 27 -2.17 13.47 -12.07
CA ALA A 27 -0.71 13.63 -12.03
C ALA A 27 -0.05 12.69 -10.99
N GLU A 28 -0.52 11.44 -10.89
CA GLU A 28 0.07 10.44 -10.02
C GLU A 28 1.51 10.09 -10.44
N ASN A 29 2.42 10.13 -9.47
CA ASN A 29 3.76 9.56 -9.56
C ASN A 29 4.07 8.84 -8.24
N TYR A 30 5.20 8.12 -8.18
CA TYR A 30 5.57 7.34 -7.00
C TYR A 30 5.60 8.16 -5.71
N HIS A 31 6.08 9.41 -5.76
CA HIS A 31 6.16 10.27 -4.59
C HIS A 31 4.77 10.70 -4.11
N ARG A 32 3.89 11.11 -5.03
CA ARG A 32 2.50 11.47 -4.72
C ARG A 32 1.71 10.29 -4.13
N CYS A 33 1.89 9.09 -4.68
CA CYS A 33 1.28 7.89 -4.13
C CYS A 33 1.73 7.63 -2.68
N ALA A 34 3.01 7.84 -2.37
CA ALA A 34 3.52 7.69 -1.01
C ALA A 34 2.95 8.76 -0.06
N GLU A 35 2.88 10.02 -0.50
CA GLU A 35 2.25 11.12 0.26
C GLU A 35 0.77 10.84 0.54
N GLU A 36 0.00 10.38 -0.45
CA GLU A 36 -1.42 10.03 -0.28
C GLU A 36 -1.62 8.92 0.75
N VAL A 37 -0.77 7.89 0.69
CA VAL A 37 -0.79 6.79 1.67
C VAL A 37 -0.46 7.31 3.06
N VAL A 38 0.60 8.11 3.21
CA VAL A 38 1.00 8.67 4.50
C VAL A 38 -0.10 9.55 5.09
N HIS A 39 -0.73 10.39 4.26
CA HIS A 39 -1.86 11.22 4.69
C HIS A 39 -3.03 10.35 5.18
N PHE A 40 -3.39 9.31 4.42
CA PHE A 40 -4.43 8.36 4.83
C PHE A 40 -4.08 7.63 6.13
N LEU A 41 -2.84 7.15 6.29
CA LEU A 41 -2.40 6.45 7.48
C LEU A 41 -2.37 7.36 8.71
N ASN A 42 -1.96 8.62 8.57
CA ASN A 42 -2.02 9.60 9.65
C ASN A 42 -3.47 9.95 10.05
N TYR A 43 -4.42 9.88 9.10
CA TYR A 43 -5.84 10.06 9.37
C TYR A 43 -6.49 8.83 10.04
N TYR A 44 -6.09 7.61 9.67
CA TYR A 44 -6.74 6.37 10.14
C TYR A 44 -6.03 5.71 11.33
N ALA A 45 -4.70 5.80 11.40
CA ALA A 45 -3.85 4.98 12.26
C ALA A 45 -2.94 5.84 13.16
N HIS A 46 -3.54 6.50 14.16
CA HIS A 46 -2.86 7.45 15.07
C HIS A 46 -1.90 6.85 16.12
N TYR A 47 -1.52 5.57 16.01
CA TYR A 47 -0.62 4.96 17.00
C TYR A 47 0.85 5.36 16.81
N LYS A 48 1.18 5.97 15.67
CA LYS A 48 2.44 6.66 15.39
C LYS A 48 2.20 7.76 14.35
N GLN A 49 3.18 8.65 14.19
CA GLN A 49 3.23 9.57 13.06
C GLN A 49 3.90 8.86 11.88
N TRP A 50 3.18 8.77 10.77
CA TRP A 50 3.66 8.13 9.53
C TRP A 50 4.40 9.13 8.65
N CYS A 51 5.45 8.67 7.97
CA CYS A 51 6.16 9.42 6.95
C CYS A 51 6.47 8.53 5.73
N THR A 52 6.98 9.12 4.64
CA THR A 52 7.31 8.37 3.43
C THR A 52 8.42 7.35 3.65
N ASP A 53 9.29 7.58 4.64
CA ASP A 53 10.39 6.67 5.00
C ASP A 53 9.92 5.40 5.74
N ASP A 54 8.64 5.32 6.10
CA ASP A 54 8.02 4.06 6.57
C ASP A 54 7.68 3.11 5.39
N LEU A 55 7.67 3.65 4.15
CA LEU A 55 7.22 2.95 2.96
C LEU A 55 8.41 2.65 2.03
N GLU A 56 8.57 1.40 1.63
CA GLU A 56 9.51 1.04 0.57
C GLU A 56 8.99 1.51 -0.80
N ARG A 57 7.67 1.37 -1.03
CA ARG A 57 7.01 1.83 -2.26
C ARG A 57 5.50 1.96 -2.07
N ALA A 58 4.89 2.86 -2.83
CA ALA A 58 3.45 2.97 -3.02
C ALA A 58 3.14 3.17 -4.51
N HIS A 59 2.24 2.38 -5.08
CA HIS A 59 1.80 2.53 -6.47
C HIS A 59 0.43 1.92 -6.73
N ARG A 60 -0.29 2.45 -7.72
CA ARG A 60 -1.58 1.90 -8.18
C ARG A 60 -1.37 0.63 -9.00
N ILE A 61 -2.30 -0.32 -8.88
CA ILE A 61 -2.37 -1.49 -9.75
C ILE A 61 -3.33 -1.23 -10.91
N GLY A 62 -2.90 -1.59 -12.12
CA GLY A 62 -3.73 -1.58 -13.31
C GLY A 62 -3.57 -0.33 -14.16
N LYS A 63 -4.09 -0.40 -15.39
CA LYS A 63 -3.98 0.69 -16.36
C LYS A 63 -4.80 1.91 -15.88
N PRO A 64 -4.28 3.14 -16.03
CA PRO A 64 -5.05 4.36 -15.74
C PRO A 64 -6.43 4.31 -16.42
N GLY A 65 -7.49 4.65 -15.68
CA GLY A 65 -8.86 4.64 -16.20
C GLY A 65 -9.47 3.25 -16.47
N ALA A 66 -8.76 2.15 -16.18
CA ALA A 66 -9.30 0.80 -16.40
C ALA A 66 -10.32 0.37 -15.34
N SER A 67 -10.45 1.11 -14.23
CA SER A 67 -11.43 0.79 -13.21
C SER A 67 -12.77 1.46 -13.51
N THR A 68 -13.76 0.65 -13.84
CA THR A 68 -15.16 1.10 -14.00
C THR A 68 -15.90 1.21 -12.67
N ARG A 69 -15.25 0.85 -11.55
CA ARG A 69 -15.84 0.74 -10.20
C ARG A 69 -15.23 1.70 -9.17
N GLY A 70 -14.52 2.74 -9.61
CA GLY A 70 -13.89 3.75 -8.73
C GLY A 70 -12.36 3.71 -8.76
N PRO A 71 -11.66 4.32 -7.78
CA PRO A 71 -10.21 4.43 -7.80
C PRO A 71 -9.49 3.08 -7.82
N ARG A 72 -8.39 3.00 -8.57
CA ARG A 72 -7.48 1.85 -8.65
C ARG A 72 -6.93 1.53 -7.26
N PRO A 73 -6.78 0.24 -6.91
CA PRO A 73 -6.18 -0.13 -5.63
C PRO A 73 -4.72 0.34 -5.55
N MET A 74 -4.30 0.80 -4.38
CA MET A 74 -2.92 1.11 -4.04
C MET A 74 -2.24 -0.11 -3.43
N ILE A 75 -1.10 -0.56 -3.98
CA ILE A 75 -0.18 -1.44 -3.27
C ILE A 75 0.82 -0.59 -2.53
N VAL A 76 0.94 -0.86 -1.24
CA VAL A 76 1.96 -0.29 -0.36
C VAL A 76 2.85 -1.41 0.13
N LYS A 77 4.16 -1.23 0.11
CA LYS A 77 5.11 -2.10 0.79
C LYS A 77 5.76 -1.31 1.92
N PHE A 78 5.67 -1.83 3.14
CA PHE A 78 6.31 -1.23 4.32
C PHE A 78 7.73 -1.76 4.48
N PHE A 79 8.64 -0.91 4.95
CA PHE A 79 9.98 -1.37 5.33
C PHE A 79 9.91 -2.31 6.54
N ARG A 80 9.04 -2.01 7.51
CA ARG A 80 8.90 -2.79 8.74
C ARG A 80 7.66 -3.67 8.65
N TRP A 81 7.85 -4.98 8.86
CA TRP A 81 6.74 -5.93 8.90
C TRP A 81 5.75 -5.64 10.05
N THR A 82 6.24 -5.03 11.13
CA THR A 82 5.44 -4.63 12.30
C THR A 82 4.42 -3.54 11.96
N ASP A 83 4.71 -2.68 10.98
CA ASP A 83 3.79 -1.61 10.57
C ASP A 83 2.54 -2.18 9.90
N LYS A 84 2.72 -3.13 8.97
CA LYS A 84 1.59 -3.88 8.39
C LYS A 84 0.79 -4.59 9.48
N LEU A 85 1.47 -5.25 10.41
CA LEU A 85 0.79 -5.99 11.47
C LEU A 85 -0.01 -5.05 12.39
N GLY A 86 0.55 -3.89 12.74
CA GLY A 86 -0.13 -2.87 13.54
C GLY A 86 -1.40 -2.35 12.88
N LEU A 87 -1.37 -2.16 11.56
CA LEU A 87 -2.54 -1.77 10.77
C LEU A 87 -3.63 -2.85 10.72
N LEU A 88 -3.24 -4.12 10.61
CA LEU A 88 -4.19 -5.24 10.51
C LEU A 88 -4.70 -5.76 11.86
N ARG A 89 -4.00 -5.45 12.95
CA ARG A 89 -4.36 -5.89 14.31
C ARG A 89 -5.42 -5.03 14.99
N LYS A 90 -5.73 -3.84 14.45
CA LYS A 90 -6.78 -3.02 15.04
C LYS A 90 -8.17 -3.60 14.70
N PRO A 91 -9.02 -3.84 15.70
CA PRO A 91 -10.41 -4.26 15.51
C PRO A 91 -11.30 -3.11 15.00
#